data_AF-A0A535FBT0-F1
#
_entry.id   AF-A0A535FBT0-F1
#
_cell.length_a   1.000
_cell.length_b   1.000
_cell.length_c   1.000
_cell.angle_alpha   90.00
_cell.angle_beta   90.00
_cell.angle_gamma   90.00
#
_symmetry.space_group_name_H-M   'P 1'
#
loop_
_entity.id
_entity.type
_entity.pdbx_description
1 polymer ?
#
loop_
_entity_poly.entity_id
_entity_poly.type
_entity_poly.pdbx_seq_one_letter_code
_entity_poly.pdbx_strand_id
1 'polypeptide(L)'
;MSYQHYFAVEDVTCEKCDARIRNALLTLPGALHVELVRTPQNIADVLLTTTEALSLEQIETVITQQSVGTTHNYRVRWSPKKG
;
A
#
# COMPACT_ATOMS: atom_id res chain seq x y z
N MET A 1 20.43 6.02 1.39
CA MET A 1 19.97 4.80 0.69
C MET A 1 18.44 4.81 0.72
N SER A 2 17.79 4.30 -0.30
CA SER A 2 16.32 4.20 -0.35
C SER A 2 15.89 2.76 -0.62
N TYR A 3 14.79 2.35 -0.02
CA TYR A 3 14.16 1.06 -0.21
C TYR A 3 12.90 1.23 -1.05
N GLN A 4 12.65 0.27 -1.93
CA GLN A 4 11.44 0.24 -2.75
C GLN A 4 10.66 -1.03 -2.47
N HIS A 5 9.37 -0.85 -2.18
CA HIS A 5 8.43 -1.92 -1.91
C HIS A 5 7.35 -1.90 -3.00
N TYR A 6 7.27 -3.00 -3.76
CA TYR A 6 6.29 -3.19 -4.82
C TYR A 6 5.29 -4.25 -4.38
N PHE A 7 4.01 -3.88 -4.34
CA PHE A 7 2.92 -4.76 -3.96
C PHE A 7 1.60 -4.27 -4.54
N ALA A 8 0.58 -5.12 -4.52
CA ALA A 8 -0.78 -4.76 -4.86
C ALA A 8 -1.64 -4.68 -3.59
N VAL A 9 -2.67 -3.84 -3.63
CA VAL A 9 -3.70 -3.78 -2.58
C VAL A 9 -5.05 -4.11 -3.21
N GLU A 10 -5.75 -5.09 -2.63
CA GLU A 10 -7.09 -5.51 -3.07
C GLU A 10 -8.19 -4.62 -2.46
N ASP A 11 -9.38 -4.67 -3.06
CA ASP A 11 -10.60 -3.93 -2.66
C ASP A 11 -10.44 -2.39 -2.67
N VAL A 12 -9.64 -1.89 -3.61
CA VAL A 12 -9.45 -0.45 -3.85
C VAL A 12 -10.36 -0.02 -5.00
N THR A 13 -11.51 0.55 -4.67
CA THR A 13 -12.60 0.79 -5.65
C THR A 13 -12.86 2.26 -5.96
N CYS A 14 -12.42 3.19 -5.11
CA CYS A 14 -12.72 4.62 -5.27
C CYS A 14 -11.54 5.52 -4.91
N GLU A 15 -11.62 6.80 -5.28
CA GLU A 15 -10.59 7.80 -4.98
C GLU A 15 -10.37 7.99 -3.47
N LYS A 16 -11.39 7.74 -2.65
CA LYS A 16 -11.25 7.77 -1.18
C LYS A 16 -10.42 6.59 -0.66
N CYS A 17 -10.50 5.43 -1.31
CA CYS A 17 -9.61 4.30 -1.01
C CYS A 17 -8.16 4.66 -1.32
N ASP A 18 -7.92 5.26 -2.50
CA ASP A 18 -6.58 5.71 -2.92
C ASP A 18 -5.97 6.67 -1.92
N ALA A 19 -6.72 7.71 -1.54
CA ALA A 19 -6.26 8.71 -0.58
C ALA A 19 -5.99 8.10 0.80
N ARG A 20 -6.86 7.20 1.26
CA ARG A 20 -6.70 6.52 2.55
C ARG A 20 -5.43 5.67 2.58
N ILE A 21 -5.23 4.83 1.57
CA ILE A 21 -4.04 3.97 1.45
C ILE A 21 -2.79 4.82 1.35
N ARG A 22 -2.78 5.83 0.47
CA ARG A 22 -1.63 6.73 0.29
C ARG A 22 -1.25 7.41 1.61
N ASN A 23 -2.23 7.98 2.31
CA ASN A 23 -1.99 8.66 3.58
C ASN A 23 -1.47 7.71 4.65
N ALA A 24 -2.02 6.50 4.73
CA ALA A 24 -1.55 5.47 5.66
C ALA A 24 -0.10 5.05 5.39
N LEU A 25 0.28 4.89 4.13
CA LEU A 25 1.66 4.54 3.77
C LEU A 25 2.64 5.68 4.05
N LEU A 26 2.21 6.93 3.88
CA LEU A 26 3.02 8.11 4.21
C LEU A 26 3.25 8.31 5.72
N THR A 27 2.54 7.60 6.60
CA THR A 27 2.84 7.63 8.05
C THR A 27 3.94 6.66 8.46
N LEU A 28 4.40 5.79 7.56
CA LEU A 28 5.45 4.83 7.87
C LEU A 28 6.80 5.53 8.06
N PRO A 29 7.68 5.00 8.94
CA PRO A 29 9.02 5.55 9.15
C PRO A 29 9.80 5.67 7.84
N GLY A 30 10.32 6.87 7.60
CA GLY A 30 11.12 7.15 6.41
C GLY A 30 10.35 7.15 5.08
N ALA A 31 9.01 7.14 5.07
CA ALA A 31 8.24 7.21 3.83
C ALA A 31 8.53 8.51 3.06
N LEU A 32 8.99 8.39 1.82
CA LEU A 32 9.31 9.52 0.93
C LEU A 32 8.26 9.74 -0.13
N HIS A 33 7.80 8.63 -0.74
CA HIS A 33 6.95 8.68 -1.92
C HIS A 33 6.07 7.44 -2.02
N VAL A 34 4.85 7.64 -2.49
CA VAL A 34 3.86 6.58 -2.71
C VAL A 34 3.20 6.79 -4.06
N GLU A 35 3.49 5.91 -5.00
CA GLU A 35 2.74 5.79 -6.24
C GLU A 35 1.68 4.72 -6.07
N LEU A 36 0.46 5.05 -6.50
CA LEU A 36 -0.68 4.15 -6.42
C LEU A 36 -1.46 4.28 -7.72
N VAL A 37 -1.60 3.16 -8.42
CA VAL A 37 -2.30 3.07 -9.70
C VAL A 37 -3.42 2.05 -9.57
N ARG A 38 -4.68 2.52 -9.60
CA ARG A 38 -5.84 1.62 -9.62
C ARG A 38 -5.96 0.91 -10.97
N THR A 39 -6.31 -0.37 -10.90
CA THR A 39 -6.68 -1.20 -12.05
C THR A 39 -8.20 -1.40 -12.08
N PRO A 40 -8.79 -1.81 -13.20
CA PRO A 40 -10.23 -2.09 -13.28
C PRO A 40 -10.71 -3.27 -12.41
N GLN A 41 -9.81 -4.03 -11.79
CA GLN A 41 -10.13 -5.23 -11.00
C GLN A 41 -10.31 -4.95 -9.49
N ASN A 42 -10.57 -3.70 -9.11
CA ASN A 42 -10.58 -3.26 -7.70
C ASN A 42 -9.25 -3.54 -6.98
N ILE A 43 -8.15 -3.43 -7.71
CA ILE A 43 -6.79 -3.61 -7.21
C ILE A 43 -6.04 -2.30 -7.45
N ALA A 44 -5.13 -1.95 -6.55
CA ALA A 44 -4.17 -0.88 -6.78
C ALA A 44 -2.74 -1.42 -6.72
N ASP A 45 -1.96 -1.16 -7.75
CA ASP A 45 -0.52 -1.39 -7.74
C ASP A 45 0.16 -0.24 -7.00
N VAL A 46 1.05 -0.57 -6.07
CA VAL A 46 1.71 0.37 -5.18
C VAL A 46 3.22 0.25 -5.28
N LEU A 47 3.87 1.40 -5.43
CA LEU A 47 5.31 1.58 -5.19
C LEU A 47 5.48 2.52 -4.00
N LEU A 48 5.97 1.97 -2.88
CA LEU A 48 6.38 2.73 -1.71
C LEU A 48 7.90 2.89 -1.72
N THR A 49 8.38 4.13 -1.63
CA THR A 49 9.81 4.44 -1.45
C THR A 49 10.05 4.97 -0.04
N THR A 50 11.03 4.39 0.66
CA THR A 50 11.39 4.79 2.03
C THR A 50 12.89 5.02 2.20
N THR A 51 13.30 5.80 3.20
CA THR A 51 14.70 5.93 3.64
C THR A 51 15.13 4.85 4.62
N GLU A 52 14.16 4.17 5.22
CA GLU A 52 14.36 3.14 6.24
C GLU A 52 13.84 1.78 5.75
N ALA A 53 14.49 0.71 6.19
CA ALA A 53 14.04 -0.63 5.88
C ALA A 53 12.77 -0.94 6.68
N LEU A 54 11.67 -1.17 5.98
CA LEU A 54 10.41 -1.61 6.59
C LEU A 54 10.23 -3.11 6.44
N SER A 55 9.66 -3.75 7.46
CA SER A 55 9.22 -5.13 7.34
C SER A 55 7.93 -5.22 6.52
N LEU A 56 7.70 -6.38 5.90
CA LEU A 56 6.45 -6.63 5.17
C LEU A 56 5.24 -6.51 6.10
N GLU A 57 5.34 -6.99 7.33
CA GLU A 57 4.29 -6.92 8.35
C GLU A 57 3.91 -5.48 8.70
N GLN A 58 4.88 -4.55 8.77
CA GLN A 58 4.57 -3.13 9.02
C GLN A 58 3.71 -2.54 7.91
N ILE A 59 4.04 -2.85 6.65
CA ILE A 59 3.30 -2.39 5.47
C ILE A 59 1.90 -3.05 5.43
N GLU A 60 1.82 -4.36 5.65
CA GLU A 60 0.55 -5.09 5.71
C GLU A 60 -0.37 -4.56 6.82
N THR A 61 0.19 -4.33 8.00
CA THR A 61 -0.56 -3.84 9.16
C THR A 61 -1.14 -2.46 8.88
N VAL A 62 -0.35 -1.52 8.38
CA VAL A 62 -0.83 -0.15 8.17
C VAL A 62 -1.95 -0.08 7.12
N ILE A 63 -1.89 -0.95 6.10
CA ILE A 63 -2.92 -1.08 5.06
C ILE A 63 -4.17 -1.77 5.59
N THR A 64 -4.05 -2.93 6.22
CA THR A 64 -5.20 -3.71 6.70
C THR A 64 -5.98 -2.97 7.79
N GLN A 65 -5.31 -2.16 8.62
CA GLN A 65 -5.95 -1.28 9.59
C GLN A 65 -6.89 -0.24 8.94
N GLN A 66 -6.65 0.15 7.69
CA GLN A 66 -7.51 1.11 6.98
C GLN A 66 -8.91 0.57 6.65
N SER A 67 -9.10 -0.74 6.75
CA SER A 67 -10.39 -1.41 6.57
C SER A 67 -11.35 -1.13 7.74
N VAL A 68 -10.82 -0.88 8.94
CA VAL A 68 -11.63 -0.70 10.16
C VAL A 68 -12.57 0.50 10.00
N GLY A 69 -13.85 0.28 10.32
CA GLY A 69 -14.90 1.30 10.21
C GLY A 69 -15.29 1.64 8.76
N THR A 70 -14.98 0.77 7.81
CA THR A 70 -15.40 0.90 6.40
C THR A 70 -16.10 -0.36 5.90
N THR A 71 -16.66 -0.28 4.69
CA THR A 71 -17.17 -1.43 3.95
C THR A 71 -16.10 -2.13 3.11
N HIS A 72 -14.84 -1.65 3.13
CA HIS A 72 -13.73 -2.21 2.36
C HIS A 72 -12.87 -3.12 3.21
N ASN A 73 -12.26 -4.12 2.58
CA ASN A 73 -11.37 -5.09 3.18
C ASN A 73 -10.03 -5.12 2.41
N TYR A 74 -9.18 -4.13 2.66
CA TYR A 74 -7.88 -4.03 2.04
C TYR A 74 -6.97 -5.18 2.43
N ARG A 75 -6.33 -5.79 1.44
CA ARG A 75 -5.34 -6.85 1.62
C ARG A 75 -4.14 -6.58 0.74
N VAL A 76 -2.95 -6.74 1.31
CA VAL A 76 -1.70 -6.63 0.55
C VAL A 76 -1.44 -7.96 -0.14
N ARG A 77 -1.11 -7.88 -1.43
CA ARG A 77 -0.63 -9.00 -2.24
C ARG A 77 0.77 -8.68 -2.70
N TRP A 78 1.75 -9.36 -2.13
CA TRP A 78 3.12 -9.29 -2.60
C TRP A 78 3.26 -10.00 -3.94
N SER A 79 3.84 -9.32 -4.93
CA SER A 79 4.22 -9.99 -6.16
C SER A 79 5.49 -10.81 -5.90
N PRO A 80 5.62 -12.04 -6.41
CA PRO A 80 6.92 -12.68 -6.48
C PRO A 80 7.80 -11.77 -7.34
N LYS A 81 9.01 -11.43 -6.85
CA LYS A 81 10.01 -10.74 -7.68
C LYS A 81 10.07 -11.50 -9.01
N LYS A 82 9.76 -10.83 -10.12
CA LYS A 82 10.14 -11.37 -11.44
C LYS A 82 11.66 -11.51 -11.39
N GLY A 83 12.12 -12.76 -11.37
CA GLY A 83 13.54 -13.11 -11.45
C GLY A 83 14.15 -12.63 -12.75
#